data_AF-A0A2R8AD74-F1
#
_entry.id   AF-A0A2R8AD74-F1
#
_cell.length_a   1.000
_cell.length_b   1.000
_cell.length_c   1.000
_cell.angle_alpha   90.00
_cell.angle_beta   90.00
_cell.angle_gamma   90.00
#
_symmetry.space_group_name_H-M   'P 1'
#
loop_
_entity.id
_entity.type
_entity.pdbx_description
1 polymer ?
#
loop_
_entity_poly.entity_id
_entity_poly.type
_entity_poly.pdbx_seq_one_letter_code
_entity_poly.pdbx_strand_id
1 'polypeptide(L)'
;MMKRSLTLLSILTVLAGCETTTTGSPTTGPVTSTIDFGNDTSTWAFDGECDDPRFQGIGMAVTSSLTNANIRRDATDCRALFNAGQIQFFNSGGIATAPTRPVAPSGPGFSFGNDTSQWAFDGECDDPRFQGIGMAVTGSLTNSNIMRDATDCRNLYNSGQIQFFSASGISGVSTGGGINFGNDTSQWAFDGECDDPRFSGPGMAVAGSLTSANIRRDATDCRNLYNSGMVF
;
A
#
# COMPACT_ATOMS: atom_id res chain seq x y z
N MET A 1 -8.86 57.45 62.23
CA MET A 1 -7.91 56.39 62.66
C MET A 1 -7.24 55.85 61.39
N MET A 2 -6.04 56.33 61.00
CA MET A 2 -4.73 55.70 61.29
C MET A 2 -4.75 54.18 60.98
N LYS A 3 -3.98 53.58 60.05
CA LYS A 3 -2.55 53.75 59.71
C LYS A 3 -2.16 52.90 58.46
N ARG A 4 -1.20 53.42 57.66
CA ARG A 4 -0.06 52.75 56.96
C ARG A 4 -0.39 51.74 55.83
N SER A 5 -0.12 51.99 54.53
CA SER A 5 1.15 52.23 53.81
C SER A 5 2.27 51.22 54.11
N LEU A 6 2.57 50.31 53.17
CA LEU A 6 3.94 50.06 52.72
C LEU A 6 4.00 49.25 51.40
N THR A 7 4.58 49.88 50.38
CA THR A 7 5.09 49.33 49.14
C THR A 7 6.27 48.38 49.43
N LEU A 8 6.32 47.20 48.78
CA LEU A 8 7.57 46.49 48.54
C LEU A 8 7.70 46.14 47.05
N LEU A 9 8.60 46.87 46.42
CA LEU A 9 9.32 46.52 45.20
C LEU A 9 10.33 45.39 45.52
N SER A 10 10.84 44.70 44.48
CA SER A 10 11.97 43.74 44.47
C SER A 10 11.54 42.26 44.41
N ILE A 11 12.06 41.37 43.55
CA ILE A 11 13.28 41.32 42.72
C ILE A 11 13.01 40.39 41.53
N LEU A 12 13.56 40.76 40.37
CA LEU A 12 13.76 39.91 39.21
C LEU A 12 14.85 38.86 39.53
N THR A 13 14.52 37.58 39.54
CA THR A 13 15.50 36.49 39.46
C THR A 13 15.22 35.61 38.26
N VAL A 14 16.02 35.83 37.22
CA VAL A 14 16.28 34.86 36.16
C VAL A 14 17.09 33.72 36.79
N LEU A 15 16.56 32.50 36.77
CA LEU A 15 17.38 31.30 36.88
C LEU A 15 17.22 30.49 35.60
N ALA A 16 18.29 30.53 34.80
CA ALA A 16 18.63 29.55 33.81
C ALA A 16 19.24 28.30 34.49
N GLY A 17 19.07 27.15 33.86
CA GLY A 17 19.70 25.87 34.20
C GLY A 17 18.66 24.81 34.58
N CYS A 18 18.68 23.58 34.08
CA CYS A 18 19.67 22.84 33.32
C CYS A 18 18.91 21.75 32.55
N GLU A 19 19.13 21.67 31.24
CA GLU A 19 18.64 20.58 30.40
C GLU A 19 19.24 19.26 30.90
N THR A 20 18.40 18.34 31.36
CA THR A 20 18.81 16.95 31.53
C THR A 20 18.81 16.30 30.15
N THR A 21 19.93 16.43 29.46
CA THR A 21 20.35 15.56 28.37
C THR A 21 20.43 14.13 28.90
N THR A 22 19.32 13.40 28.80
CA THR A 22 19.36 11.94 28.89
C THR A 22 19.80 11.42 27.54
N THR A 23 21.10 11.18 27.42
CA THR A 23 21.71 10.44 26.32
C THR A 23 21.24 8.97 26.36
N GLY A 24 20.09 8.73 25.73
CA GLY A 24 19.69 7.40 25.28
C GLY A 24 20.27 7.13 23.89
N SER A 25 21.15 6.13 23.81
CA SER A 25 21.75 5.58 22.58
C SER A 25 20.69 5.28 21.49
N PRO A 26 21.01 5.41 20.18
CA PRO A 26 20.05 5.31 19.11
C PRO A 26 19.61 3.86 18.97
N THR A 27 18.40 3.56 19.41
CA THR A 27 17.72 2.34 18.97
C THR A 27 17.02 2.70 17.67
N THR A 28 17.54 2.17 16.58
CA THR A 28 17.06 2.29 15.22
C THR A 28 15.64 1.70 15.11
N GLY A 29 14.64 2.49 15.52
CA GLY A 29 13.25 2.28 15.14
C GLY A 29 13.00 2.90 13.76
N PRO A 30 12.11 2.34 12.94
CA PRO A 30 11.74 2.96 11.68
C PRO A 30 11.16 4.35 11.97
N VAL A 31 11.76 5.37 11.37
CA VAL A 31 11.26 6.75 11.37
C VAL A 31 9.87 6.77 10.74
N THR A 32 8.82 6.81 11.55
CA THR A 32 7.54 7.38 11.10
C THR A 32 7.72 8.90 11.09
N SER A 33 8.20 9.46 9.98
CA SER A 33 7.91 10.86 9.70
C SER A 33 6.38 10.99 9.69
N THR A 34 5.80 11.72 10.64
CA THR A 34 4.37 12.03 10.62
C THR A 34 4.05 12.66 9.27
N ILE A 35 3.35 11.91 8.40
CA ILE A 35 3.03 12.36 7.04
C ILE A 35 2.12 13.59 7.15
N ASP A 36 2.52 14.68 6.49
CA ASP A 36 1.71 15.89 6.38
C ASP A 36 0.72 15.72 5.22
N PHE A 37 -0.51 15.31 5.55
CA PHE A 37 -1.63 15.16 4.60
C PHE A 37 -2.20 16.50 4.11
N GLY A 38 -1.96 17.61 4.83
CA GLY A 38 -2.46 18.93 4.44
C GLY A 38 -3.90 19.23 4.87
N ASN A 39 -4.67 19.83 3.96
CA ASN A 39 -6.06 20.26 4.13
C ASN A 39 -6.95 19.83 2.96
N ASP A 40 -8.23 20.19 2.98
CA ASP A 40 -9.24 19.82 1.97
C ASP A 40 -9.68 21.05 1.16
N THR A 41 -8.75 21.65 0.40
CA THR A 41 -8.99 22.93 -0.31
C THR A 41 -8.98 22.83 -1.85
N SER A 42 -8.78 21.65 -2.45
CA SER A 42 -8.95 21.47 -3.90
C SER A 42 -10.45 21.36 -4.27
N THR A 43 -10.75 21.49 -5.56
CA THR A 43 -12.09 21.21 -6.11
C THR A 43 -12.49 19.74 -6.00
N TRP A 44 -11.51 18.86 -5.81
CA TRP A 44 -11.64 17.40 -5.83
C TRP A 44 -11.56 16.77 -4.44
N ALA A 45 -11.35 17.57 -3.38
CA ALA A 45 -11.37 17.04 -2.03
C ALA A 45 -12.74 16.44 -1.65
N PHE A 46 -12.74 15.34 -0.88
CA PHE A 46 -13.92 14.59 -0.42
C PHE A 46 -14.69 13.86 -1.53
N ASP A 47 -14.05 13.53 -2.66
CA ASP A 47 -14.67 12.73 -3.71
C ASP A 47 -14.46 11.22 -3.53
N GLY A 48 -13.69 10.82 -2.51
CA GLY A 48 -13.40 9.43 -2.19
C GLY A 48 -12.15 8.88 -2.87
N GLU A 49 -11.44 9.69 -3.64
CA GLU A 49 -10.13 9.40 -4.21
C GLU A 49 -9.05 10.25 -3.54
N CYS A 50 -7.79 9.82 -3.58
CA CYS A 50 -6.66 10.66 -3.17
C CYS A 50 -6.09 11.41 -4.37
N ASP A 51 -6.20 12.74 -4.36
CA ASP A 51 -5.64 13.60 -5.42
C ASP A 51 -4.18 13.99 -5.22
N ASP A 52 -3.62 13.75 -4.03
CA ASP A 52 -2.29 14.21 -3.69
C ASP A 52 -1.24 13.33 -4.40
N PRO A 53 -0.52 13.88 -5.39
CA PRO A 53 0.34 13.08 -6.22
C PRO A 53 1.56 12.53 -5.47
N ARG A 54 1.80 12.89 -4.20
CA ARG A 54 2.87 12.29 -3.37
C ARG A 54 2.56 10.87 -2.92
N PHE A 55 1.30 10.45 -3.05
CA PHE A 55 0.85 9.11 -2.73
C PHE A 55 0.68 8.27 -3.98
N GLN A 56 0.64 6.95 -3.79
CA GLN A 56 0.30 6.02 -4.85
C GLN A 56 -0.37 4.77 -4.28
N GLY A 57 -1.35 4.25 -5.00
CA GLY A 57 -2.01 2.99 -4.71
C GLY A 57 -3.45 3.01 -5.18
N ILE A 58 -4.25 2.10 -4.63
CA ILE A 58 -5.67 1.94 -4.94
C ILE A 58 -6.45 3.11 -4.35
N GLY A 59 -7.36 3.69 -5.16
CA GLY A 59 -8.13 4.87 -4.78
C GLY A 59 -7.40 6.19 -5.00
N MET A 60 -6.29 6.21 -5.74
CA MET A 60 -5.72 7.45 -6.25
C MET A 60 -6.56 7.95 -7.42
N ALA A 61 -6.74 9.27 -7.53
CA ALA A 61 -7.38 9.87 -8.69
C ALA A 61 -6.63 9.51 -9.99
N VAL A 62 -7.35 9.56 -11.12
CA VAL A 62 -6.77 9.31 -12.44
C VAL A 62 -5.57 10.22 -12.72
N THR A 63 -4.59 9.74 -13.51
CA THR A 63 -3.32 10.43 -13.74
C THR A 63 -3.43 11.88 -14.22
N SER A 64 -4.50 12.22 -14.96
CA SER A 64 -4.73 13.60 -15.42
C SER A 64 -5.03 14.58 -14.29
N SER A 65 -5.53 14.08 -13.15
CA SER A 65 -5.90 14.86 -11.96
C SER A 65 -4.75 14.96 -10.95
N LEU A 66 -3.77 14.06 -11.00
CA LEU A 66 -2.59 14.02 -10.12
C LEU A 66 -1.54 15.10 -10.47
N THR A 67 -1.90 16.37 -10.24
CA THR A 67 -1.04 17.52 -10.52
C THR A 67 -0.42 18.11 -9.25
N ASN A 68 0.68 18.87 -9.40
CA ASN A 68 1.29 19.60 -8.27
C ASN A 68 0.32 20.55 -7.55
N ALA A 69 -0.76 20.98 -8.22
CA ALA A 69 -1.76 21.84 -7.60
C ALA A 69 -2.52 21.14 -6.47
N ASN A 70 -2.62 19.80 -6.52
CA ASN A 70 -3.36 18.98 -5.56
C ASN A 70 -2.49 18.45 -4.39
N ILE A 71 -1.19 18.79 -4.34
CA ILE A 71 -0.34 18.44 -3.21
C ILE A 71 -0.91 19.05 -1.92
N ARG A 72 -1.22 18.21 -0.94
CA ARG A 72 -1.75 18.56 0.39
C ARG A 72 -3.11 19.26 0.35
N ARG A 73 -3.92 18.97 -0.68
CA ARG A 73 -5.22 19.61 -0.91
C ARG A 73 -6.43 18.72 -0.71
N ASP A 74 -6.21 17.43 -0.51
CA ASP A 74 -7.23 16.43 -0.31
C ASP A 74 -6.79 15.50 0.84
N ALA A 75 -6.80 16.05 2.05
CA ALA A 75 -6.20 15.40 3.21
C ALA A 75 -7.09 14.31 3.79
N THR A 76 -8.41 14.46 3.69
CA THR A 76 -9.37 13.51 4.26
C THR A 76 -9.33 12.18 3.53
N ASP A 77 -9.40 12.18 2.20
CA ASP A 77 -9.43 10.94 1.42
C ASP A 77 -8.05 10.28 1.39
N CYS A 78 -6.99 11.04 1.11
CA CYS A 78 -5.62 10.51 1.19
C CYS A 78 -5.28 9.91 2.57
N ARG A 79 -5.73 10.52 3.67
CA ARG A 79 -5.48 9.96 5.01
C ARG A 79 -6.31 8.70 5.26
N ALA A 80 -7.56 8.68 4.81
CA ALA A 80 -8.41 7.50 4.93
C ALA A 80 -7.81 6.31 4.18
N LEU A 81 -7.46 6.51 2.91
CA LEU A 81 -6.88 5.51 2.02
C LEU A 81 -5.49 5.05 2.52
N PHE A 82 -4.66 5.96 3.04
CA PHE A 82 -3.36 5.60 3.61
C PHE A 82 -3.51 4.74 4.88
N ASN A 83 -4.43 5.13 5.78
CA ASN A 83 -4.71 4.36 7.00
C ASN A 83 -5.35 3.00 6.70
N ALA A 84 -6.09 2.88 5.60
CA ALA A 84 -6.61 1.61 5.09
C ALA A 84 -5.53 0.75 4.40
N GLY A 85 -4.30 1.27 4.24
CA GLY A 85 -3.21 0.58 3.56
C GLY A 85 -3.37 0.49 2.04
N GLN A 86 -4.30 1.27 1.47
CA GLN A 86 -4.64 1.24 0.05
C GLN A 86 -3.67 2.08 -0.79
N ILE A 87 -3.13 3.16 -0.20
CA ILE A 87 -2.09 4.00 -0.79
C ILE A 87 -0.86 4.09 0.12
N GLN A 88 0.31 4.26 -0.47
CA GLN A 88 1.59 4.44 0.21
C GLN A 88 2.15 5.85 -0.07
N PHE A 89 2.93 6.37 0.88
CA PHE A 89 3.58 7.67 0.75
C PHE A 89 5.03 7.51 0.28
N PHE A 90 5.41 8.18 -0.82
CA PHE A 90 6.70 7.95 -1.49
C PHE A 90 7.79 8.98 -1.17
N ASN A 91 7.60 9.83 -0.15
CA ASN A 91 8.54 10.85 0.34
C ASN A 91 9.42 11.48 -0.76
N SER A 92 8.76 11.93 -1.83
CA SER A 92 9.38 12.65 -2.93
C SER A 92 8.72 14.02 -2.90
N GLY A 93 9.49 15.11 -2.84
CA GLY A 93 8.96 16.48 -2.76
C GLY A 93 8.22 16.97 -4.01
N GLY A 94 7.45 16.10 -4.67
CA GLY A 94 6.74 16.30 -5.93
C GLY A 94 5.90 15.05 -6.28
N ILE A 95 5.44 14.98 -7.54
CA ILE A 95 4.66 13.87 -8.08
C ILE A 95 5.43 12.55 -7.82
N ALA A 96 4.79 11.62 -7.11
CA ALA A 96 5.21 10.24 -7.02
C ALA A 96 5.24 9.71 -8.45
N THR A 97 6.43 9.66 -9.01
CA THR A 97 6.65 8.92 -10.23
C THR A 97 6.36 7.46 -9.91
N ALA A 98 5.57 6.83 -10.77
CA ALA A 98 5.44 5.38 -10.89
C ALA A 98 6.74 4.67 -10.42
N PRO A 99 6.64 3.62 -9.58
CA PRO A 99 7.78 2.90 -9.06
C PRO A 99 8.59 2.46 -10.26
N THR A 100 9.91 2.64 -10.19
CA THR A 100 10.84 2.26 -11.25
C THR A 100 10.48 0.88 -11.76
N ARG A 101 10.02 0.81 -13.02
CA ARG A 101 9.49 -0.38 -13.72
C ARG A 101 9.86 -1.68 -12.98
N PRO A 102 8.96 -2.24 -12.14
CA PRO A 102 9.14 -3.60 -11.70
C PRO A 102 9.24 -4.43 -12.97
N VAL A 103 10.31 -5.21 -13.13
CA VAL A 103 10.37 -6.20 -14.20
C VAL A 103 9.10 -7.04 -14.03
N ALA A 104 8.30 -7.18 -15.09
CA ALA A 104 7.11 -8.03 -15.04
C ALA A 104 7.50 -9.35 -14.43
N PRO A 105 6.64 -9.98 -13.61
CA PRO A 105 6.74 -11.41 -13.41
C PRO A 105 6.74 -12.04 -14.81
N SER A 106 7.92 -12.24 -15.38
CA SER A 106 8.15 -12.80 -16.70
C SER A 106 8.49 -14.25 -16.44
N GLY A 107 7.55 -14.91 -15.76
CA GLY A 107 7.56 -16.33 -15.50
C GLY A 107 6.47 -17.00 -16.35
N PRO A 108 6.66 -18.27 -16.75
CA PRO A 108 5.56 -19.08 -17.25
C PRO A 108 4.47 -19.15 -16.17
N GLY A 109 3.39 -18.38 -16.34
CA GLY A 109 2.31 -18.27 -15.36
C GLY A 109 1.67 -16.88 -15.27
N PHE A 110 2.41 -15.81 -15.57
CA PHE A 110 1.84 -14.45 -15.53
C PHE A 110 0.99 -14.17 -16.77
N SER A 111 -0.28 -13.84 -16.55
CA SER A 111 -1.22 -13.46 -17.59
C SER A 111 -2.10 -12.30 -17.14
N PHE A 112 -2.20 -11.27 -17.98
CA PHE A 112 -3.19 -10.20 -17.83
C PHE A 112 -4.62 -10.72 -18.04
N GLY A 113 -4.79 -11.88 -18.67
CA GLY A 113 -6.11 -12.47 -18.92
C GLY A 113 -6.74 -12.04 -20.24
N ASN A 114 -8.05 -11.78 -20.21
CA ASN A 114 -8.90 -11.35 -21.32
C ASN A 114 -9.72 -10.11 -20.91
N ASP A 115 -10.59 -9.63 -21.81
CA ASP A 115 -11.44 -8.45 -21.60
C ASP A 115 -12.93 -8.85 -21.51
N THR A 116 -13.28 -9.67 -20.51
CA THR A 116 -14.64 -10.26 -20.39
C THR A 116 -15.50 -9.70 -19.26
N SER A 117 -14.98 -8.80 -18.42
CA SER A 117 -15.81 -8.10 -17.42
C SER A 117 -16.62 -6.99 -18.09
N GLN A 118 -17.65 -6.50 -17.39
CA GLN A 118 -18.42 -5.31 -17.82
C GLN A 118 -17.63 -4.00 -17.70
N TRP A 119 -16.48 -4.04 -17.02
CA TRP A 119 -15.62 -2.91 -16.71
C TRP A 119 -14.36 -2.89 -17.60
N ALA A 120 -14.12 -3.94 -18.39
CA ALA A 120 -13.02 -3.96 -19.33
C ALA A 120 -13.10 -2.80 -20.35
N PHE A 121 -11.96 -2.21 -20.69
CA PHE A 121 -11.81 -1.07 -21.61
C PHE A 121 -12.38 0.27 -21.09
N ASP A 122 -12.55 0.43 -19.78
CA ASP A 122 -12.98 1.70 -19.19
C ASP A 122 -11.81 2.65 -18.88
N GLY A 123 -10.57 2.19 -19.06
CA GLY A 123 -9.35 2.97 -18.86
C GLY A 123 -8.77 2.86 -17.45
N GLU A 124 -9.40 2.08 -16.58
CA GLU A 124 -8.89 1.69 -15.27
C GLU A 124 -8.49 0.20 -15.28
N CYS A 125 -7.66 -0.24 -14.34
CA CYS A 125 -7.39 -1.66 -14.13
C CYS A 125 -8.31 -2.20 -13.04
N ASP A 126 -9.21 -3.11 -13.37
CA ASP A 126 -10.13 -3.73 -12.40
C ASP A 126 -9.57 -4.97 -11.71
N ASP A 127 -8.40 -5.43 -12.14
CA ASP A 127 -7.81 -6.67 -11.66
C ASP A 127 -7.13 -6.45 -10.29
N PRO A 128 -7.69 -6.99 -9.18
CA PRO A 128 -7.18 -6.73 -7.83
C PRO A 128 -5.77 -7.30 -7.59
N ARG A 129 -5.20 -8.05 -8.54
CA ARG A 129 -3.80 -8.51 -8.46
C ARG A 129 -2.80 -7.40 -8.75
N PHE A 130 -3.25 -6.23 -9.23
CA PHE A 130 -2.40 -5.06 -9.46
C PHE A 130 -2.63 -3.99 -8.39
N GLN A 131 -1.69 -3.06 -8.29
CA GLN A 131 -1.77 -1.87 -7.45
C GLN A 131 -1.10 -0.69 -8.15
N GLY A 132 -1.57 0.53 -7.88
CA GLY A 132 -0.95 1.75 -8.40
C GLY A 132 -1.98 2.72 -8.97
N ILE A 133 -1.49 3.69 -9.73
CA ILE A 133 -2.33 4.76 -10.29
C ILE A 133 -3.08 4.22 -11.51
N GLY A 134 -4.39 4.48 -11.58
CA GLY A 134 -5.26 3.94 -12.63
C GLY A 134 -5.84 2.58 -12.30
N MET A 135 -5.71 2.09 -11.06
CA MET A 135 -6.57 1.00 -10.58
C MET A 135 -7.99 1.52 -10.37
N ALA A 136 -8.99 0.69 -10.69
CA ALA A 136 -10.38 1.02 -10.41
C ALA A 136 -10.60 1.23 -8.91
N VAL A 137 -11.66 1.96 -8.57
CA VAL A 137 -12.06 2.16 -7.17
C VAL A 137 -12.28 0.83 -6.46
N THR A 138 -12.05 0.80 -5.15
CA THR A 138 -12.07 -0.44 -4.32
C THR A 138 -13.34 -1.27 -4.49
N GLY A 139 -14.49 -0.66 -4.78
CA GLY A 139 -15.76 -1.37 -5.03
C GLY A 139 -15.77 -2.25 -6.29
N SER A 140 -14.94 -1.92 -7.28
CA SER A 140 -14.80 -2.65 -8.55
C SER A 140 -13.66 -3.67 -8.52
N LEU A 141 -12.70 -3.55 -7.60
CA LEU A 141 -11.58 -4.48 -7.42
C LEU A 141 -12.01 -5.80 -6.74
N THR A 142 -12.80 -6.58 -7.47
CA THR A 142 -13.42 -7.82 -6.98
C THR A 142 -12.77 -9.05 -7.59
N ASN A 143 -12.91 -10.20 -6.92
CA ASN A 143 -12.42 -11.48 -7.46
C ASN A 143 -13.02 -11.84 -8.82
N SER A 144 -14.23 -11.36 -9.13
CA SER A 144 -14.83 -11.55 -10.45
C SER A 144 -14.08 -10.84 -11.56
N ASN A 145 -13.33 -9.78 -11.27
CA ASN A 145 -12.58 -9.01 -12.27
C ASN A 145 -11.13 -9.47 -12.47
N ILE A 146 -10.69 -10.50 -11.73
CA ILE A 146 -9.38 -11.11 -11.93
C ILE A 146 -9.25 -11.65 -13.35
N MET A 147 -8.20 -11.21 -14.06
CA MET A 147 -7.88 -11.59 -15.43
C MET A 147 -8.97 -11.22 -16.45
N ARG A 148 -9.84 -10.25 -16.13
CA ARG A 148 -10.98 -9.89 -16.98
C ARG A 148 -10.94 -8.50 -17.61
N ASP A 149 -9.91 -7.76 -17.29
CA ASP A 149 -9.63 -6.43 -17.82
C ASP A 149 -8.16 -6.34 -18.26
N ALA A 150 -7.82 -7.18 -19.23
CA ALA A 150 -6.43 -7.40 -19.61
C ALA A 150 -5.82 -6.22 -20.36
N THR A 151 -6.60 -5.51 -21.17
CA THR A 151 -6.10 -4.42 -22.01
C THR A 151 -5.70 -3.22 -21.16
N ASP A 152 -6.53 -2.78 -20.23
CA ASP A 152 -6.24 -1.59 -19.42
C ASP A 152 -5.15 -1.89 -18.39
N CYS A 153 -5.25 -3.02 -17.66
CA CYS A 153 -4.19 -3.47 -16.79
C CYS A 153 -2.83 -3.62 -17.52
N ARG A 154 -2.82 -4.13 -18.75
CA ARG A 154 -1.57 -4.23 -19.53
C ARG A 154 -1.03 -2.86 -19.92
N ASN A 155 -1.88 -1.95 -20.36
CA ASN A 155 -1.47 -0.61 -20.77
C ASN A 155 -0.89 0.18 -19.59
N LEU A 156 -1.61 0.19 -18.48
CA LEU A 156 -1.21 0.84 -17.23
C LEU A 156 0.05 0.19 -16.62
N TYR A 157 0.21 -1.13 -16.77
CA TYR A 157 1.42 -1.82 -16.33
C TYR A 157 2.62 -1.44 -17.21
N ASN A 158 2.44 -1.40 -18.54
CA ASN A 158 3.50 -1.04 -19.49
C ASN A 158 3.93 0.42 -19.38
N SER A 159 3.03 1.32 -18.98
CA SER A 159 3.34 2.72 -18.67
C SER A 159 3.98 2.90 -17.29
N GLY A 160 4.01 1.83 -16.48
CA GLY A 160 4.54 1.82 -15.11
C GLY A 160 3.59 2.37 -14.05
N GLN A 161 2.38 2.77 -14.43
CA GLN A 161 1.41 3.37 -13.50
C GLN A 161 0.91 2.39 -12.44
N ILE A 162 0.73 1.12 -12.84
CA ILE A 162 0.42 0.02 -11.93
C ILE A 162 1.53 -1.02 -11.93
N GLN A 163 1.60 -1.77 -10.84
CA GLN A 163 2.50 -2.89 -10.65
C GLN A 163 1.71 -4.11 -10.18
N PHE A 164 2.21 -5.29 -10.52
CA PHE A 164 1.67 -6.52 -9.96
C PHE A 164 1.92 -6.54 -8.44
N PHE A 165 0.88 -6.76 -7.65
CA PHE A 165 0.98 -6.96 -6.21
C PHE A 165 1.60 -8.34 -5.93
N SER A 166 2.90 -8.45 -6.16
CA SER A 166 3.70 -9.48 -5.52
C SER A 166 3.86 -9.03 -4.07
N ALA A 167 3.69 -9.93 -3.08
CA ALA A 167 4.02 -9.65 -1.67
C ALA A 167 5.49 -9.22 -1.42
N SER A 168 6.30 -9.09 -2.47
CA SER A 168 7.54 -8.30 -2.47
C SER A 168 7.30 -6.78 -2.38
N GLY A 169 6.04 -6.31 -2.38
CA GLY A 169 5.61 -4.92 -2.24
C GLY A 169 5.56 -4.39 -0.79
N ILE A 170 6.01 -5.18 0.21
CA ILE A 170 6.38 -4.60 1.50
C ILE A 170 7.74 -3.91 1.32
N SER A 171 7.69 -2.64 0.95
CA SER A 171 8.85 -1.75 0.97
C SER A 171 9.44 -1.73 2.39
N GLY A 172 10.51 -2.50 2.59
CA GLY A 172 11.18 -2.66 3.88
C GLY A 172 11.99 -3.95 4.03
N VAL A 173 11.70 -5.01 3.26
CA VAL A 173 12.50 -6.25 3.31
C VAL A 173 13.25 -6.42 2.00
N SER A 174 14.55 -6.17 2.10
CA SER A 174 15.58 -6.39 1.10
C SER A 174 15.35 -7.67 0.29
N THR A 175 15.49 -7.54 -1.03
CA THR A 175 15.78 -8.60 -1.99
C THR A 175 16.96 -9.45 -1.49
N GLY A 176 16.68 -10.51 -0.72
CA GLY A 176 17.70 -11.36 -0.12
C GLY A 176 17.28 -12.80 0.20
N GLY A 177 16.04 -13.18 -0.07
CA GLY A 177 15.60 -14.58 0.03
C GLY A 177 14.25 -14.74 -0.65
N GLY A 178 14.19 -15.50 -1.74
CA GLY A 178 12.92 -15.82 -2.38
C GLY A 178 11.92 -16.43 -1.39
N ILE A 179 10.62 -16.28 -1.66
CA ILE A 179 9.56 -16.89 -0.85
C ILE A 179 9.85 -18.37 -0.65
N ASN A 180 9.95 -18.79 0.62
CA ASN A 180 10.07 -20.20 0.95
C ASN A 180 8.68 -20.83 0.90
N PHE A 181 8.35 -21.42 -0.25
CA PHE A 181 7.13 -22.20 -0.49
C PHE A 181 7.14 -23.54 0.26
N GLY A 182 8.31 -24.08 0.61
CA GLY A 182 8.43 -25.32 1.37
C GLY A 182 8.55 -26.58 0.53
N ASN A 183 7.81 -27.63 0.93
CA ASN A 183 7.70 -28.94 0.27
C ASN A 183 6.23 -29.33 0.09
N ASP A 184 5.97 -30.51 -0.47
CA ASP A 184 4.62 -31.03 -0.75
C ASP A 184 4.27 -32.21 0.20
N THR A 185 4.29 -31.97 1.51
CA THR A 185 4.10 -33.01 2.53
C THR A 185 2.74 -32.99 3.23
N SER A 186 1.85 -32.05 2.91
CA SER A 186 0.48 -32.06 3.45
C SER A 186 -0.39 -33.11 2.74
N GLN A 187 -1.53 -33.44 3.33
CA GLN A 187 -2.54 -34.29 2.67
C GLN A 187 -3.29 -33.58 1.54
N TRP A 188 -3.12 -32.25 1.43
CA TRP A 188 -3.80 -31.37 0.49
C TRP A 188 -2.86 -30.86 -0.60
N ALA A 189 -1.57 -31.20 -0.54
CA ALA A 189 -0.63 -30.83 -1.59
C ALA A 189 -1.03 -31.42 -2.95
N PHE A 190 -0.85 -30.64 -4.01
CA PHE A 190 -1.22 -30.98 -5.40
C PHE A 190 -2.73 -31.07 -5.66
N ASP A 191 -3.56 -30.42 -4.84
CA ASP A 191 -5.01 -30.33 -5.06
C ASP A 191 -5.41 -29.11 -5.92
N GLY A 192 -4.46 -28.23 -6.22
CA GLY A 192 -4.65 -27.06 -7.07
C GLY A 192 -5.07 -25.79 -6.32
N GLU A 193 -5.13 -25.83 -4.99
CA GLU A 193 -5.29 -24.69 -4.11
C GLU A 193 -4.00 -24.46 -3.30
N CYS A 194 -3.80 -23.28 -2.71
CA CYS A 194 -2.69 -23.03 -1.79
C CYS A 194 -3.17 -23.16 -0.35
N ASP A 195 -2.76 -24.24 0.34
CA ASP A 195 -3.17 -24.51 1.73
C ASP A 195 -2.35 -23.77 2.79
N ASP A 196 -1.34 -23.02 2.35
CA ASP A 196 -0.46 -22.34 3.27
C ASP A 196 -1.10 -21.03 3.77
N PRO A 197 -1.44 -20.93 5.07
CA PRO A 197 -2.17 -19.78 5.62
C PRO A 197 -1.34 -18.48 5.62
N ARG A 198 -0.08 -18.51 5.18
CA ARG A 198 0.75 -17.31 5.01
C ARG A 198 0.42 -16.53 3.73
N PHE A 199 -0.18 -17.18 2.74
CA PHE A 199 -0.59 -16.52 1.51
C PHE A 199 -1.99 -15.92 1.67
N SER A 200 -2.50 -15.23 0.66
CA SER A 200 -3.90 -14.79 0.56
C SER A 200 -4.29 -14.67 -0.91
N GLY A 201 -5.57 -14.83 -1.24
CA GLY A 201 -6.05 -14.64 -2.63
C GLY A 201 -7.02 -15.73 -3.09
N PRO A 202 -7.56 -15.63 -4.31
CA PRO A 202 -8.56 -16.57 -4.85
C PRO A 202 -8.06 -18.00 -5.06
N GLY A 203 -6.75 -18.23 -5.16
CA GLY A 203 -6.16 -19.57 -5.23
C GLY A 203 -5.91 -20.19 -3.86
N MET A 204 -6.19 -19.47 -2.77
CA MET A 204 -6.04 -20.00 -1.43
C MET A 204 -7.12 -21.06 -1.17
N ALA A 205 -6.73 -22.12 -0.47
CA ALA A 205 -7.66 -23.17 -0.09
C ALA A 205 -8.73 -22.67 0.89
N VAL A 206 -9.85 -23.38 0.97
CA VAL A 206 -10.93 -23.00 1.89
C VAL A 206 -10.47 -23.05 3.35
N ALA A 207 -11.08 -22.23 4.22
CA ALA A 207 -10.64 -22.03 5.61
C ALA A 207 -10.41 -23.31 6.45
N GLY A 208 -11.01 -24.45 6.06
CA GLY A 208 -10.80 -25.74 6.72
C GLY A 208 -9.40 -26.33 6.57
N SER A 209 -8.68 -26.03 5.48
CA SER A 209 -7.30 -26.51 5.24
C SER A 209 -6.23 -25.45 5.57
N LEU A 210 -6.60 -24.19 5.77
CA LEU A 210 -5.70 -23.09 6.16
C LEU A 210 -5.26 -23.14 7.63
N THR A 211 -4.60 -24.23 8.00
CA THR A 211 -4.12 -24.46 9.35
C THR A 211 -2.61 -24.29 9.43
N SER A 212 -2.10 -24.02 10.63
CA SER A 212 -0.65 -23.95 10.86
C SER A 212 0.08 -25.25 10.49
N ALA A 213 -0.62 -26.39 10.42
CA ALA A 213 -0.07 -27.65 9.98
C ALA A 213 0.37 -27.61 8.51
N ASN A 214 -0.26 -26.80 7.67
CA ASN A 214 -0.02 -26.72 6.22
C ASN A 214 0.96 -25.61 5.81
N ILE A 215 1.52 -24.88 6.77
CA ILE A 215 2.60 -23.92 6.50
C ILE A 215 3.77 -24.65 5.83
N ARG A 216 4.12 -24.21 4.61
CA ARG A 216 5.24 -24.72 3.78
C ARG A 216 5.10 -26.19 3.38
N ARG A 217 3.87 -26.71 3.31
CA ARG A 217 3.62 -28.13 3.01
C ARG A 217 2.86 -28.38 1.72
N ASP A 218 2.56 -27.32 0.99
CA ASP A 218 1.92 -27.35 -0.31
C ASP A 218 2.66 -26.36 -1.24
N ALA A 219 3.90 -26.71 -1.55
CA ALA A 219 4.83 -25.78 -2.19
C ALA A 219 4.58 -25.63 -3.68
N THR A 220 4.16 -26.69 -4.34
CA THR A 220 3.92 -26.69 -5.79
C THR A 220 2.71 -25.83 -6.13
N ASP A 221 1.58 -25.99 -5.43
CA ASP A 221 0.38 -25.22 -5.73
C ASP A 221 0.53 -23.78 -5.30
N CYS A 222 0.98 -23.51 -4.06
CA CYS A 222 1.27 -22.14 -3.64
C CYS A 222 2.26 -21.42 -4.55
N ARG A 223 3.28 -22.09 -5.09
CA ARG A 223 4.21 -21.46 -6.05
C ARG A 223 3.54 -21.17 -7.38
N ASN A 224 2.78 -22.12 -7.92
CA ASN A 224 2.12 -21.95 -9.21
C ASN A 224 1.06 -20.85 -9.14
N LEU A 225 0.27 -20.85 -8.08
CA LEU A 225 -0.76 -19.86 -7.81
C LEU A 225 -0.17 -18.50 -7.49
N TYR A 226 0.98 -18.45 -6.81
CA TYR A 226 1.72 -17.19 -6.62
C TYR A 226 2.24 -16.64 -7.95
N ASN A 227 2.78 -17.50 -8.82
CA ASN A 227 3.29 -17.10 -10.14
C ASN A 227 2.18 -16.67 -11.10
N SER A 228 0.96 -17.19 -10.93
CA SER A 228 -0.23 -16.78 -11.70
C SER A 228 -0.98 -15.61 -11.07
N GLY A 229 -0.56 -15.19 -9.87
CA GLY A 229 -1.18 -14.12 -9.13
C GLY A 229 -2.50 -14.47 -8.46
N MET A 230 -2.81 -15.76 -8.37
CA MET A 230 -3.97 -16.28 -7.66
C MET A 230 -3.75 -16.29 -6.14
N VAL A 231 -2.51 -16.27 -5.67
CA VAL A 231 -2.19 -16.00 -4.26
C VAL A 231 -1.02 -15.02 -4.13
N PHE A 232 -0.94 -14.29 -3.02
CA PHE A 232 0.10 -13.31 -2.72
C PHE A 232 0.51 -13.39 -1.25
#